data_AF-A0A1H1TCF4-F1
#
_entry.id   AF-A0A1H1TCF4-F1
#
_cell.length_a   1.000
_cell.length_b   1.000
_cell.length_c   1.000
_cell.angle_alpha   90.00
_cell.angle_beta   90.00
_cell.angle_gamma   90.00
#
_symmetry.space_group_name_H-M   'P 1'
#
loop_
_entity.id
_entity.type
_entity.pdbx_description
1 polymer ?
#
loop_
_entity_poly.entity_id
_entity_poly.type
_entity_poly.pdbx_seq_one_letter_code
_entity_poly.pdbx_strand_id
1 'polypeptide(L)'
;MFGKWKKEIEEDYVKSEITKIDNDDVTIAMNSKEEVDEKINNSGVLQKYAELAKVMYGMLKDYRKGIYTKVPWFTIATIAFSFLYVLNPLDIIPDFIPGLGYIDDMAIITFGLRFIQTDIHSYLDWKLEHGDTSGAL
;
A
#
# COMPACT_ATOMS: atom_id res chain seq x y z
N MET A 1 14.09 -34.95 -37.11
CA MET A 1 14.95 -33.84 -37.57
C MET A 1 14.33 -32.47 -37.22
N PHE A 2 13.80 -32.30 -35.99
CA PHE A 2 13.10 -31.08 -35.53
C PHE A 2 13.72 -30.46 -34.25
N GLY A 3 14.77 -31.06 -33.69
CA GLY A 3 15.40 -30.61 -32.44
C GLY A 3 16.56 -29.61 -32.59
N LYS A 4 17.05 -29.35 -33.82
CA LYS A 4 18.13 -28.39 -34.05
C LYS A 4 17.65 -26.94 -34.10
N TRP A 5 16.49 -26.70 -34.73
CA TRP A 5 15.96 -25.35 -34.95
C TRP A 5 15.46 -24.63 -33.69
N LYS A 6 15.09 -25.36 -32.63
CA LYS A 6 14.59 -24.75 -31.39
C LYS A 6 15.72 -24.18 -30.53
N LYS A 7 16.90 -24.78 -30.59
CA LYS A 7 18.07 -24.37 -29.78
C LYS A 7 18.76 -23.13 -30.35
N GLU A 8 18.70 -22.96 -31.66
CA GLU A 8 19.33 -21.85 -32.39
C GLU A 8 18.50 -20.56 -32.32
N ILE A 9 17.16 -20.66 -32.21
CA ILE A 9 16.28 -19.49 -32.07
C ILE A 9 16.35 -18.89 -30.66
N GLU A 10 16.56 -19.70 -29.60
CA GLU A 10 16.67 -19.19 -28.23
C GLU A 10 18.03 -18.49 -27.95
N GLU A 11 19.15 -18.97 -28.48
CA GLU A 11 20.47 -18.36 -28.20
C GLU A 11 20.69 -17.01 -28.91
N ASP A 12 20.18 -16.84 -30.13
CA ASP A 12 20.35 -15.60 -30.91
C ASP A 12 19.31 -14.52 -30.56
N TYR A 13 18.07 -14.90 -30.20
CA TYR A 13 17.07 -13.93 -29.71
C TYR A 13 17.46 -13.38 -28.34
N VAL A 14 17.89 -14.25 -27.42
CA VAL A 14 18.26 -13.84 -26.06
C VAL A 14 19.52 -12.95 -26.06
N LYS A 15 20.48 -13.17 -26.97
CA LYS A 15 21.66 -12.28 -27.09
C LYS A 15 21.34 -10.89 -27.64
N SER A 16 20.36 -10.76 -28.52
CA SER A 16 20.02 -9.47 -29.14
C SER A 16 19.19 -8.56 -28.23
N GLU A 17 18.36 -9.13 -27.34
CA GLU A 17 17.59 -8.35 -26.35
C GLU A 17 18.40 -7.97 -25.10
N ILE A 18 19.46 -8.69 -24.76
CA ILE A 18 20.33 -8.34 -23.61
C ILE A 18 21.26 -7.15 -23.94
N THR A 19 21.44 -6.80 -25.21
CA THR A 19 22.42 -5.76 -25.61
C THR A 19 21.81 -4.35 -25.74
N LYS A 20 20.57 -4.14 -25.25
CA LYS A 20 19.95 -2.80 -25.15
C LYS A 20 19.29 -2.54 -23.79
N ILE A 21 19.79 -3.16 -22.73
CA ILE A 21 19.68 -2.54 -21.40
C ILE A 21 20.88 -1.61 -21.32
N ASP A 22 20.65 -0.31 -21.52
CA ASP A 22 21.68 0.68 -21.25
C ASP A 22 22.04 0.59 -19.76
N ASN A 23 23.33 0.62 -19.43
CA ASN A 23 23.75 0.62 -18.03
C ASN A 23 23.23 1.86 -17.29
N ASP A 24 22.81 2.89 -18.02
CA ASP A 24 22.20 4.10 -17.49
C ASP A 24 20.80 3.86 -16.87
N ASP A 25 19.97 2.94 -17.39
CA ASP A 25 18.65 2.64 -16.80
C ASP A 25 18.78 1.89 -15.46
N VAL A 26 19.80 1.03 -15.33
CA VAL A 26 20.15 0.37 -14.06
C VAL A 26 20.70 1.39 -13.06
N THR A 27 21.41 2.41 -13.55
CA THR A 27 21.96 3.49 -12.73
C THR A 27 20.86 4.40 -12.17
N ILE A 28 19.78 4.67 -12.92
CA ILE A 28 18.61 5.43 -12.41
C ILE A 28 17.90 4.67 -11.27
N ALA A 29 17.74 3.35 -11.40
CA ALA A 29 17.19 2.52 -10.34
C ALA A 29 18.13 2.43 -9.11
N MET A 30 19.44 2.46 -9.31
CA MET A 30 20.44 2.46 -8.23
C MET A 30 20.54 3.82 -7.51
N ASN A 31 20.46 4.95 -8.22
CA ASN A 31 20.43 6.28 -7.61
C ASN A 31 19.16 6.52 -6.78
N SER A 32 18.05 5.90 -7.19
CA SER A 32 16.80 5.90 -6.41
C SER A 32 16.96 5.20 -5.06
N LYS A 33 17.91 4.26 -4.93
CA LYS A 33 18.15 3.51 -3.70
C LYS A 33 18.81 4.37 -2.62
N GLU A 34 19.75 5.23 -2.97
CA GLU A 34 20.37 6.17 -2.03
C GLU A 34 19.39 7.25 -1.56
N GLU A 35 18.53 7.77 -2.43
CA GLU A 35 17.49 8.73 -2.04
C GLU A 35 16.40 8.08 -1.18
N VAL A 36 16.03 6.82 -1.48
CA VAL A 36 15.08 6.03 -0.68
C VAL A 36 15.69 5.67 0.68
N ASP A 37 16.93 5.20 0.72
CA ASP A 37 17.64 4.88 1.95
C ASP A 37 17.88 6.14 2.79
N GLU A 38 18.16 7.28 2.18
CA GLU A 38 18.26 8.56 2.88
C GLU A 38 16.90 9.01 3.43
N LYS A 39 15.79 8.87 2.68
CA LYS A 39 14.44 9.18 3.16
C LYS A 39 13.94 8.22 4.25
N ILE A 40 14.37 6.96 4.23
CA ILE A 40 14.05 5.97 5.25
C ILE A 40 14.93 6.16 6.50
N ASN A 41 16.22 6.47 6.33
CA ASN A 41 17.17 6.68 7.42
C ASN A 41 17.07 8.08 8.06
N ASN A 42 16.67 9.12 7.31
CA ASN A 42 16.19 10.38 7.86
C ASN A 42 14.77 10.16 8.40
N SER A 43 14.70 9.51 9.57
CA SER A 43 13.65 9.33 10.59
C SER A 43 12.19 9.77 10.34
N GLY A 44 11.91 10.79 9.54
CA GLY A 44 10.58 11.35 9.32
C GLY A 44 9.61 10.45 8.55
N VAL A 45 10.06 9.57 7.64
CA VAL A 45 9.12 8.74 6.85
C VAL A 45 8.52 7.61 7.68
N LEU A 46 9.37 6.84 8.37
CA LEU A 46 8.91 5.78 9.27
C LEU A 46 8.06 6.36 10.42
N GLN A 47 8.46 7.53 10.92
CA GLN A 47 7.70 8.22 11.96
C GLN A 47 6.30 8.62 11.45
N LYS A 48 6.18 9.17 10.23
CA LYS A 48 4.86 9.50 9.64
C LYS A 48 3.95 8.27 9.52
N TYR A 49 4.47 7.13 9.06
CA TYR A 49 3.68 5.90 8.96
C TYR A 49 3.29 5.35 10.34
N ALA A 50 4.19 5.46 11.33
CA ALA A 50 3.90 5.07 12.70
C ALA A 50 2.81 5.96 13.33
N GLU A 51 2.86 7.28 13.13
CA GLU A 51 1.81 8.20 13.59
C GLU A 51 0.47 7.89 12.91
N LEU A 52 0.47 7.67 11.59
CA LEU A 52 -0.74 7.28 10.86
C LEU A 52 -1.34 5.98 11.40
N ALA A 53 -0.50 4.97 11.69
CA ALA A 53 -0.95 3.72 12.29
C ALA A 53 -1.56 3.93 13.69
N LYS A 54 -1.00 4.82 14.52
CA LYS A 54 -1.60 5.16 15.83
C LYS A 54 -2.97 5.81 15.66
N VAL A 55 -3.12 6.72 14.70
CA VAL A 55 -4.41 7.38 14.40
C VAL A 55 -5.45 6.36 13.95
N MET A 56 -5.10 5.50 13.01
CA MET A 56 -5.95 4.42 12.51
C MET A 56 -6.38 3.46 13.63
N TYR A 57 -5.46 3.08 14.52
CA TYR A 57 -5.76 2.25 15.69
C TYR A 57 -6.70 2.97 16.68
N GLY A 58 -6.48 4.27 16.91
CA GLY A 58 -7.35 5.11 17.73
C GLY A 58 -8.78 5.11 17.19
N MET A 59 -8.95 5.31 15.88
CA MET A 59 -10.26 5.30 15.23
C MET A 59 -10.97 3.96 15.43
N LEU A 60 -10.29 2.81 15.25
CA LEU A 60 -10.87 1.49 15.51
C LEU A 60 -11.32 1.34 16.98
N LYS A 61 -10.49 1.80 17.92
CA LYS A 61 -10.78 1.73 19.36
C LYS A 61 -12.00 2.56 19.71
N ASP A 62 -12.11 3.77 19.20
CA ASP A 62 -13.18 4.71 19.49
C ASP A 62 -14.49 4.33 18.77
N TYR A 63 -14.38 3.75 17.57
CA TYR A 63 -15.51 3.10 16.88
C TYR A 63 -16.05 1.91 17.67
N ARG A 64 -15.19 1.00 18.13
CA ARG A 64 -15.59 -0.18 18.93
C ARG A 64 -16.23 0.20 20.26
N LYS A 65 -15.83 1.33 20.86
CA LYS A 65 -16.46 1.88 22.07
C LYS A 65 -17.81 2.54 21.83
N GLY A 66 -18.18 2.76 20.56
CA GLY A 66 -19.41 3.46 20.18
C GLY A 66 -19.35 4.98 20.40
N ILE A 67 -18.16 5.55 20.63
CA ILE A 67 -18.01 7.00 20.86
C ILE A 67 -17.76 7.76 19.55
N TYR A 68 -17.17 7.10 18.54
CA TYR A 68 -17.01 7.65 17.20
C TYR A 68 -17.68 6.73 16.17
N THR A 69 -18.94 7.00 15.83
CA THR A 69 -19.74 6.17 14.91
C THR A 69 -20.07 6.87 13.59
N LYS A 70 -19.75 8.17 13.47
CA LYS A 70 -19.95 8.98 12.26
C LYS A 70 -18.84 8.74 11.24
N VAL A 71 -18.67 7.50 10.83
CA VAL A 71 -17.67 7.08 9.85
C VAL A 71 -18.24 5.96 8.99
N PRO A 72 -17.98 5.94 7.68
CA PRO A 72 -18.42 4.85 6.84
C PRO A 72 -17.85 3.51 7.30
N TRP A 73 -18.68 2.46 7.27
CA TRP A 73 -18.28 1.12 7.69
C TRP A 73 -17.10 0.58 6.86
N PHE A 74 -17.02 0.96 5.58
CA PHE A 74 -15.92 0.56 4.69
C PHE A 74 -14.57 1.09 5.18
N THR A 75 -14.52 2.28 5.78
CA THR A 75 -13.28 2.87 6.30
C THR A 75 -12.77 2.05 7.48
N ILE A 76 -13.67 1.64 8.38
CA ILE A 76 -13.34 0.74 9.50
C ILE A 76 -12.85 -0.61 8.98
N ALA A 77 -13.53 -1.19 7.98
CA ALA A 77 -13.13 -2.45 7.37
C ALA A 77 -11.73 -2.33 6.74
N THR A 78 -11.47 -1.30 5.94
CA THR A 78 -10.17 -1.09 5.29
C THR A 78 -9.04 -0.91 6.29
N ILE A 79 -9.26 -0.13 7.37
CA ILE A 79 -8.27 0.04 8.43
C ILE A 79 -7.97 -1.31 9.11
N ALA A 80 -9.02 -2.08 9.44
CA ALA A 80 -8.85 -3.40 10.05
C ALA A 80 -8.10 -4.37 9.13
N PHE A 81 -8.47 -4.44 7.85
CA PHE A 81 -7.77 -5.25 6.85
C PHE A 81 -6.32 -4.84 6.67
N SER A 82 -6.04 -3.53 6.68
CA SER A 82 -4.66 -3.01 6.58
C SER A 82 -3.79 -3.51 7.75
N PHE A 83 -4.30 -3.49 8.98
CA PHE A 83 -3.57 -4.05 10.12
C PHE A 83 -3.40 -5.57 10.03
N LEU A 84 -4.43 -6.30 9.62
CA LEU A 84 -4.34 -7.75 9.42
C LEU A 84 -3.30 -8.11 8.36
N TYR A 85 -3.24 -7.35 7.26
CA TYR A 85 -2.25 -7.52 6.20
C TYR A 85 -0.83 -7.27 6.67
N VAL A 86 -0.61 -6.24 7.50
CA VAL A 86 0.71 -5.95 8.08
C VAL A 86 1.16 -7.06 9.04
N LEU A 87 0.24 -7.63 9.82
CA LEU A 87 0.55 -8.71 10.76
C LEU A 87 0.78 -10.06 10.08
N ASN A 88 -0.01 -10.36 9.05
CA ASN A 88 0.12 -11.58 8.26
C ASN A 88 -0.25 -11.32 6.79
N PRO A 89 0.72 -10.95 5.93
CA PRO A 89 0.45 -10.61 4.54
C PRO A 89 -0.08 -11.80 3.72
N LEU A 90 0.15 -13.04 4.19
CA LEU A 90 -0.22 -14.26 3.47
C LEU A 90 -1.63 -14.77 3.83
N ASP A 91 -2.32 -14.21 4.84
CA ASP A 91 -3.61 -14.74 5.34
C ASP A 91 -4.84 -14.24 4.58
N ILE A 92 -4.76 -13.07 3.93
CA ILE A 92 -5.91 -12.45 3.25
C ILE A 92 -6.01 -12.91 1.79
N ILE A 93 -4.88 -13.33 1.22
CA ILE A 93 -4.72 -13.76 -0.17
C ILE A 93 -5.22 -15.20 -0.47
N PRO A 94 -5.33 -16.19 0.45
CA PRO A 94 -5.39 -17.59 0.04
C PRO A 94 -6.59 -18.00 -0.82
N ASP A 95 -7.75 -17.35 -0.74
CA ASP A 95 -8.97 -17.83 -1.42
C ASP A 95 -9.87 -16.74 -2.03
N PHE A 96 -9.45 -15.46 -2.07
CA PHE A 96 -10.32 -14.36 -2.51
C PHE A 96 -10.31 -14.15 -4.05
N ILE A 97 -10.80 -15.16 -4.79
CA ILE A 97 -11.51 -15.04 -6.09
C ILE A 97 -10.79 -15.69 -7.30
N PRO A 98 -11.20 -16.91 -7.67
CA PRO A 98 -11.35 -17.31 -9.06
C PRO A 98 -12.73 -16.85 -9.59
N GLY A 99 -12.79 -15.87 -10.50
CA GLY A 99 -13.97 -15.61 -11.34
C GLY A 99 -14.82 -14.33 -11.13
N LEU A 100 -14.40 -13.30 -10.40
CA LEU A 100 -15.12 -12.02 -10.29
C LEU A 100 -14.32 -10.83 -10.83
N GLY A 101 -14.83 -10.19 -11.88
CA GLY A 101 -15.20 -8.76 -11.81
C GLY A 101 -14.14 -7.66 -11.75
N TYR A 102 -13.01 -7.76 -12.46
CA TYR A 102 -11.87 -6.79 -12.44
C TYR A 102 -12.15 -5.29 -12.71
N ILE A 103 -13.38 -4.86 -13.01
CA ILE A 103 -13.69 -3.50 -13.50
C ILE A 103 -14.36 -2.61 -12.42
N ASP A 104 -15.07 -3.18 -11.45
CA ASP A 104 -15.74 -2.39 -10.39
C ASP A 104 -14.79 -2.01 -9.23
N ASP A 105 -13.84 -2.90 -8.92
CA ASP A 105 -12.91 -2.73 -7.79
C ASP A 105 -11.90 -1.59 -7.97
N MET A 106 -11.46 -1.30 -9.21
CA MET A 106 -10.54 -0.19 -9.45
C MET A 106 -11.17 1.18 -9.15
N ALA A 107 -12.46 1.33 -9.49
CA ALA A 107 -13.21 2.54 -9.17
C ALA A 107 -13.42 2.63 -7.66
N ILE A 108 -13.87 1.55 -7.02
CA ILE A 108 -14.08 1.49 -5.57
C ILE A 108 -12.78 1.74 -4.79
N ILE A 109 -11.64 1.21 -5.23
CA ILE A 109 -10.33 1.46 -4.61
C ILE A 109 -9.91 2.91 -4.80
N THR A 110 -10.00 3.45 -6.02
CA THR A 110 -9.58 4.84 -6.31
C THR A 110 -10.44 5.87 -5.58
N PHE A 111 -11.76 5.68 -5.57
CA PHE A 111 -12.68 6.53 -4.83
C PHE A 111 -12.57 6.30 -3.32
N GLY A 112 -12.53 5.04 -2.88
CA GLY A 112 -12.44 4.65 -1.47
C GLY A 112 -11.18 5.15 -0.77
N LEU A 113 -10.01 5.10 -1.43
CA LEU A 113 -8.77 5.63 -0.89
C LEU A 113 -8.85 7.13 -0.61
N ARG A 114 -9.50 7.91 -1.49
CA ARG A 114 -9.72 9.35 -1.24
C ARG A 114 -10.63 9.59 -0.04
N PHE A 115 -11.71 8.81 0.08
CA PHE A 115 -12.64 8.95 1.21
C PHE A 115 -12.00 8.56 2.54
N ILE A 116 -11.17 7.52 2.58
CA ILE A 116 -10.49 7.10 3.80
C ILE A 116 -9.59 8.23 4.33
N GLN A 117 -8.88 8.94 3.45
CA GLN A 117 -8.08 10.09 3.88
C GLN A 117 -8.96 11.18 4.51
N THR A 118 -10.09 11.52 3.87
CA THR A 118 -11.05 12.49 4.41
C THR A 118 -11.65 12.03 5.74
N ASP A 119 -11.95 10.74 5.89
CA ASP A 119 -12.50 10.17 7.12
C ASP A 119 -11.48 10.18 8.27
N ILE A 120 -10.20 9.95 7.97
CA ILE A 120 -9.09 10.06 8.93
C ILE A 120 -8.95 11.51 9.40
N HIS A 121 -9.01 12.49 8.50
CA HIS A 121 -8.99 13.90 8.87
C HIS A 121 -10.21 14.27 9.74
N SER A 122 -11.40 13.83 9.36
CA SER A 122 -12.63 14.07 10.14
C SER A 122 -12.54 13.50 11.56
N TYR A 123 -11.90 12.34 11.71
CA TYR A 123 -11.64 11.75 13.03
C TYR A 123 -10.62 12.56 13.82
N LEU A 124 -9.53 13.04 13.20
CA LEU A 124 -8.55 13.90 13.86
C LEU A 124 -9.17 15.22 14.35
N ASP A 125 -9.97 15.86 13.51
CA ASP A 125 -10.71 17.08 13.87
C ASP A 125 -11.63 16.81 15.07
N TRP A 126 -12.36 15.69 15.04
CA TRP A 126 -13.18 15.26 16.17
C TRP A 126 -12.35 15.03 17.45
N LYS A 127 -11.16 14.43 17.37
CA LYS A 127 -10.27 14.21 18.53
C LYS A 127 -9.78 15.54 19.12
N LEU A 128 -9.43 16.50 18.28
CA LEU A 128 -9.00 17.84 18.68
C LEU A 128 -10.13 18.58 19.41
N GLU A 129 -11.35 18.51 18.91
CA GLU A 129 -12.54 19.10 19.56
C GLU A 129 -12.84 18.48 20.93
N HIS A 130 -12.53 17.20 21.12
CA HIS A 130 -12.81 16.45 22.35
C HIS A 130 -11.62 16.41 23.32
N GLY A 131 -10.57 17.20 23.06
CA GLY A 131 -9.43 17.37 23.97
C GLY A 131 -8.45 16.20 24.05
N ASP A 132 -8.45 15.31 23.06
CA ASP A 132 -7.53 14.16 22.99
C ASP A 132 -6.49 14.37 21.87
N THR A 133 -5.33 14.91 22.23
CA THR A 133 -4.21 15.23 21.31
C THR A 133 -3.36 14.02 20.90
N SER A 134 -3.79 12.79 21.21
CA SER A 134 -3.01 11.57 20.91
C SER A 134 -2.71 11.32 19.41
N GLY A 135 -3.29 12.11 18.49
CA GLY A 135 -3.04 12.04 17.05
C GLY A 135 -2.62 13.37 16.39
N ALA A 136 -2.29 14.41 17.17
CA ALA A 136 -2.06 15.77 16.67
C ALA A 136 -0.57 16.13 16.44
N LEU A 137 0.28 15.15 16.13
CA LEU A 137 1.73 15.33 15.96
C LEU A 137 2.18 15.21 14.50
#